data_AF-A0AAD8X533-F1
#
_entry.id   AF-A0AAD8X533-F1
#
_cell.length_a   1.000
_cell.length_b   1.000
_cell.length_c   1.000
_cell.angle_alpha   90.00
_cell.angle_beta   90.00
_cell.angle_gamma   90.00
#
_symmetry.space_group_name_H-M   'P 1'
#
loop_
_entity.id
_entity.type
_entity.pdbx_description
1 polymer ?
#
loop_
_entity_poly.entity_id
_entity_poly.type
_entity_poly.pdbx_seq_one_letter_code
_entity_poly.pdbx_strand_id
1 'polypeptide(L)'
;MRIMAAALLLLVTLAAAADTSNTSDNTQKERSEEEMRRIFMEWKAEHSKSYSSAAEEEHGYDMFKHRLRDIDQQWHDKGYSAWSWDRERSEEETRRIFIEWKACNGKIYSSIAHEEHRYAIFQDALRNIDRHNAGYAIGVHSSTQGINMFSDHTMEEYSAVCCGYVPEGFQRSPAEERWLAEIQERLRLVYART
;
A
#
# COMPACT_ATOMS: atom_id res chain seq x y z
N MET A 1 32.50 -45.33 -65.56
CA MET A 1 33.55 -44.40 -66.05
C MET A 1 33.04 -42.98 -65.83
N ARG A 2 33.89 -42.12 -65.26
CA ARG A 2 33.70 -40.68 -64.98
C ARG A 2 33.02 -40.29 -63.65
N ILE A 3 33.90 -40.16 -62.68
CA ILE A 3 33.90 -39.30 -61.49
C ILE A 3 33.65 -37.84 -61.91
N MET A 4 32.99 -37.01 -61.08
CA MET A 4 33.41 -35.63 -60.74
C MET A 4 32.32 -34.86 -59.93
N ALA A 5 32.77 -34.32 -58.79
CA ALA A 5 32.33 -33.10 -58.07
C ALA A 5 30.84 -32.96 -57.66
N ALA A 6 30.48 -33.09 -56.37
CA ALA A 6 30.75 -32.16 -55.27
C ALA A 6 30.19 -30.74 -55.48
N ALA A 7 29.03 -30.47 -54.88
CA ALA A 7 28.64 -29.14 -54.41
C ALA A 7 27.85 -29.31 -53.11
N LEU A 8 28.50 -28.97 -51.99
CA LEU A 8 27.90 -28.84 -50.67
C LEU A 8 26.83 -27.75 -50.70
N LEU A 9 25.61 -28.06 -50.24
CA LEU A 9 24.74 -27.07 -49.62
C LEU A 9 24.40 -27.59 -48.22
N LEU A 10 25.14 -27.06 -47.24
CA LEU A 10 24.87 -27.18 -45.81
C LEU A 10 23.54 -26.48 -45.50
N LEU A 11 22.45 -27.24 -45.42
CA LEU A 11 21.27 -26.79 -44.70
C LEU A 11 21.49 -27.05 -43.21
N VAL A 12 22.03 -26.05 -42.52
CA VAL A 12 21.98 -25.99 -41.06
C VAL A 12 20.53 -25.72 -40.70
N THR A 13 19.78 -26.77 -40.37
CA THR A 13 18.48 -26.62 -39.69
C THR A 13 18.76 -26.20 -38.25
N LEU A 14 18.71 -24.89 -37.99
CA LEU A 14 18.70 -24.36 -36.64
C LEU A 14 17.36 -24.73 -36.00
N ALA A 15 17.36 -25.76 -35.16
CA ALA A 15 16.25 -26.03 -34.26
C ALA A 15 16.16 -24.86 -33.28
N ALA A 16 15.15 -24.00 -33.45
CA ALA A 16 14.79 -23.03 -32.43
C ALA A 16 14.22 -23.82 -31.25
N ALA A 17 15.08 -24.16 -30.29
CA ALA A 17 14.63 -24.47 -28.95
C ALA A 17 13.89 -23.21 -28.45
N ALA A 18 12.59 -23.34 -28.20
CA ALA A 18 11.87 -22.35 -27.44
C ALA A 18 12.45 -22.38 -26.02
N ASP A 19 13.47 -21.54 -25.80
CA ASP A 19 13.84 -21.13 -24.46
C ASP A 19 12.61 -20.43 -23.89
N THR A 20 11.91 -21.13 -22.99
CA THR A 20 11.07 -20.47 -22.00
C THR A 20 12.01 -19.71 -21.08
N SER A 21 12.52 -18.57 -21.56
CA SER A 21 13.08 -17.57 -20.66
C SER A 21 11.90 -17.09 -19.83
N ASN A 22 11.84 -17.62 -18.62
CA ASN A 22 10.98 -17.17 -17.55
C ASN A 22 11.47 -15.76 -17.16
N THR A 23 11.18 -14.79 -18.02
CA THR A 23 11.35 -13.38 -17.73
C THR A 23 10.28 -13.11 -16.69
N SER A 24 10.72 -12.98 -15.45
CA SER A 24 10.02 -12.33 -14.35
C SER A 24 9.18 -11.18 -14.90
N ASP A 25 7.91 -11.48 -15.17
CA ASP A 25 6.93 -10.53 -15.70
C ASP A 25 6.51 -9.61 -14.56
N ASN A 26 7.45 -8.76 -14.15
CA ASN A 26 7.19 -7.59 -13.34
C ASN A 26 6.60 -6.54 -14.28
N THR A 27 5.46 -6.85 -14.90
CA THR A 27 4.59 -5.85 -15.50
C THR A 27 4.18 -4.95 -14.34
N GLN A 28 4.79 -3.77 -14.25
CA GLN A 28 4.32 -2.70 -13.36
C GLN A 28 2.81 -2.62 -13.54
N LYS A 29 2.07 -2.95 -12.48
CA LYS A 29 0.61 -2.98 -12.47
C LYS A 29 0.08 -1.55 -12.40
N GLU A 30 0.48 -0.72 -13.36
CA GLU A 30 -0.05 0.63 -13.52
C GLU A 30 -1.55 0.52 -13.84
N ARG A 31 -2.36 1.37 -13.20
CA ARG A 31 -3.79 1.48 -13.52
C ARG A 31 -3.95 1.89 -14.99
N SER A 32 -5.03 1.43 -15.63
CA SER A 32 -5.32 1.84 -17.01
C SER A 32 -5.67 3.33 -17.09
N GLU A 33 -5.53 3.93 -18.27
CA GLU A 33 -5.90 5.34 -18.49
C GLU A 33 -7.38 5.58 -18.18
N GLU A 34 -8.24 4.65 -18.59
CA GLU A 34 -9.68 4.69 -18.36
C GLU A 34 -10.00 4.63 -16.86
N GLU A 35 -9.28 3.80 -16.12
CA GLU A 35 -9.40 3.72 -14.67
C GLU A 35 -8.97 5.03 -14.01
N MET A 36 -7.81 5.59 -14.38
CA MET A 36 -7.35 6.87 -13.82
C MET A 36 -8.31 8.02 -14.15
N ARG A 37 -8.84 8.08 -15.37
CA ARG A 37 -9.85 9.07 -15.77
C ARG A 37 -11.14 8.91 -14.99
N ARG A 38 -11.62 7.68 -14.80
CA ARG A 38 -12.81 7.40 -14.01
C ARG A 38 -12.63 7.91 -12.58
N ILE A 39 -11.52 7.56 -11.93
CA ILE A 39 -11.20 8.03 -10.57
C ILE A 39 -11.15 9.56 -10.53
N PHE A 40 -10.47 10.20 -11.49
CA PHE A 40 -10.40 11.67 -11.55
C PHE A 40 -11.78 12.33 -11.69
N MET A 41 -12.68 11.75 -12.49
CA MET A 41 -14.04 12.27 -12.68
C MET A 41 -14.92 12.07 -11.44
N GLU A 42 -14.85 10.89 -10.82
CA GLU A 42 -15.50 10.62 -9.53
C GLU A 42 -15.00 11.62 -8.47
N TRP A 43 -13.68 11.86 -8.43
CA TRP A 43 -13.05 12.85 -7.56
C TRP A 43 -13.55 14.27 -7.75
N LYS A 44 -13.57 14.74 -8.99
CA LYS A 44 -14.10 16.05 -9.30
C LYS A 44 -15.55 16.20 -8.83
N ALA A 45 -16.37 15.18 -9.03
CA ALA A 45 -17.78 15.20 -8.66
C ALA A 45 -17.97 15.29 -7.13
N GLU A 46 -17.29 14.44 -6.37
CA GLU A 46 -17.39 14.43 -4.90
C GLU A 46 -16.94 15.76 -4.28
N HIS A 47 -15.81 16.29 -4.75
CA HIS A 47 -15.21 17.49 -4.18
C HIS A 47 -15.76 18.78 -4.81
N SER A 48 -16.78 18.66 -5.67
CA SER A 48 -17.36 19.79 -6.44
C SER A 48 -16.27 20.60 -7.17
N LYS A 49 -15.20 19.93 -7.62
CA LYS A 49 -14.10 20.58 -8.31
C LYS A 49 -14.49 20.87 -9.74
N SER A 50 -14.44 22.15 -10.11
CA SER A 50 -14.54 22.62 -11.48
C SER A 50 -13.22 23.24 -11.94
N TYR A 51 -13.06 23.30 -13.26
CA TYR A 51 -11.95 23.93 -13.94
C TYR A 51 -12.50 25.04 -14.85
N SER A 52 -11.72 26.11 -15.04
CA SER A 52 -12.16 27.25 -15.85
C SER A 52 -12.12 26.97 -17.36
N SER A 53 -11.38 25.94 -17.78
CA SER A 53 -11.28 25.51 -19.18
C SER A 53 -10.90 24.03 -19.31
N ALA A 54 -11.12 23.46 -20.49
CA ALA A 54 -10.69 22.09 -20.80
C ALA A 54 -9.16 21.90 -20.71
N ALA A 55 -8.38 22.92 -21.07
CA ALA A 55 -6.92 22.86 -20.97
C ALA A 55 -6.43 22.87 -19.51
N GLU A 56 -7.07 23.66 -18.64
CA GLU A 56 -6.79 23.64 -17.21
C GLU A 56 -7.22 22.31 -16.57
N GLU A 57 -8.35 21.75 -16.99
CA GLU A 57 -8.80 20.44 -16.54
C GLU A 57 -7.82 19.33 -16.91
N GLU A 58 -7.32 19.33 -18.14
CA GLU A 58 -6.32 18.37 -18.58
C GLU A 58 -5.02 18.50 -17.78
N HIS A 59 -4.57 19.72 -17.51
CA HIS A 59 -3.42 19.94 -16.63
C HIS A 59 -3.68 19.44 -15.20
N GLY A 60 -4.89 19.66 -14.68
CA GLY A 60 -5.33 19.13 -13.39
C GLY A 60 -5.33 17.60 -13.35
N TYR A 61 -5.74 16.96 -14.44
CA TYR A 61 -5.66 15.51 -14.60
C TYR A 61 -4.21 15.02 -14.64
N ASP A 62 -3.32 15.69 -15.36
CA ASP A 62 -1.89 15.32 -15.42
C ASP A 62 -1.23 15.36 -14.03
N MET A 63 -1.51 16.42 -13.25
CA MET A 63 -1.04 16.53 -11.87
C MET A 63 -1.62 15.43 -10.98
N PHE A 64 -2.92 15.16 -11.11
CA PHE A 64 -3.60 14.09 -10.37
C PHE A 64 -2.97 12.73 -10.69
N LYS A 65 -2.78 12.43 -11.97
CA LYS A 65 -2.16 11.21 -12.49
C LYS A 65 -0.74 11.01 -11.96
N HIS A 66 0.08 12.07 -11.95
CA HIS A 66 1.43 12.03 -11.38
C HIS A 66 1.39 11.61 -9.90
N ARG A 67 0.59 12.30 -9.09
CA ARG A 67 0.49 12.03 -7.64
C ARG A 67 -0.08 10.65 -7.35
N LEU A 68 -1.00 10.19 -8.19
CA LEU A 68 -1.56 8.85 -8.10
C LEU A 68 -0.50 7.77 -8.28
N ARG A 69 0.41 7.96 -9.25
CA ARG A 69 1.56 7.07 -9.44
C ARG A 69 2.53 7.11 -8.25
N ASP A 70 2.77 8.29 -7.68
CA ASP A 70 3.62 8.43 -6.48
C ASP A 70 3.05 7.62 -5.30
N ILE A 71 1.72 7.65 -5.14
CA ILE A 71 1.04 6.81 -4.17
C ILE A 71 1.28 5.35 -4.53
N ASP A 72 0.85 4.87 -5.70
CA ASP A 72 0.90 3.44 -6.07
C ASP A 72 2.31 2.84 -5.95
N GLN A 73 3.35 3.54 -6.42
CA GLN A 73 4.74 3.08 -6.35
C GLN A 73 5.16 2.78 -4.90
N GLN A 74 4.80 3.66 -3.96
CA GLN A 74 5.12 3.48 -2.54
C GLN A 74 4.44 2.24 -1.92
N TRP A 75 3.26 1.84 -2.42
CA TRP A 75 2.54 0.64 -1.96
C TRP A 75 3.13 -0.64 -2.55
N HIS A 76 3.59 -0.60 -3.80
CA HIS A 76 4.24 -1.74 -4.46
C HIS A 76 5.58 -2.11 -3.81
N ASP A 77 6.40 -1.13 -3.44
CA ASP A 77 7.71 -1.38 -2.82
C ASP A 77 7.60 -2.06 -1.43
N LYS A 78 6.44 -1.95 -0.78
CA LYS A 78 6.16 -2.57 0.53
C LYS A 78 5.29 -3.83 0.45
N GLY A 79 4.89 -4.25 -0.75
CA GLY A 79 4.13 -5.48 -0.98
C GLY A 79 2.65 -5.40 -0.61
N TYR A 80 2.03 -4.22 -0.68
CA TYR A 80 0.61 -4.02 -0.32
C TYR A 80 -0.23 -3.62 -1.53
N SER A 81 -1.46 -4.15 -1.65
CA SER A 81 -2.34 -3.86 -2.78
C SER A 81 -2.90 -2.42 -2.76
N ALA A 82 -2.67 -1.72 -3.88
CA ALA A 82 -3.32 -0.54 -4.45
C ALA A 82 -4.17 0.37 -3.54
N TRP A 83 -3.82 1.66 -3.54
CA TRP A 83 -4.66 2.75 -3.03
C TRP A 83 -6.11 2.65 -3.57
N SER A 84 -7.11 2.84 -2.69
CA SER A 84 -8.51 2.95 -3.09
C SER A 84 -8.92 4.40 -2.90
N TRP A 85 -9.44 4.99 -3.97
CA TRP A 85 -10.04 6.30 -3.91
C TRP A 85 -11.47 6.14 -3.38
N ASP A 86 -11.59 6.20 -2.04
CA ASP A 86 -12.79 6.42 -1.21
C ASP A 86 -14.13 5.71 -1.54
N ARG A 87 -14.16 4.70 -2.41
CA ARG A 87 -15.09 3.60 -2.17
C ARG A 87 -14.55 2.94 -0.92
N GLU A 88 -15.27 3.07 0.20
CA GLU A 88 -15.07 2.22 1.39
C GLU A 88 -14.67 0.85 0.86
N ARG A 89 -13.39 0.51 1.05
CA ARG A 89 -12.84 -0.71 0.46
C ARG A 89 -13.75 -1.85 0.88
N SER A 90 -14.03 -2.76 -0.04
CA SER A 90 -14.88 -3.90 0.32
C SER A 90 -14.24 -4.65 1.48
N GLU A 91 -15.04 -5.25 2.33
CA GLU A 91 -14.54 -6.04 3.47
C GLU A 91 -13.56 -7.11 2.98
N GLU A 92 -13.81 -7.72 1.82
CA GLU A 92 -12.90 -8.69 1.19
C GLU A 92 -11.56 -8.06 0.81
N GLU A 93 -11.55 -6.83 0.32
CA GLU A 93 -10.32 -6.11 -0.02
C GLU A 93 -9.53 -5.74 1.24
N THR A 94 -10.15 -5.14 2.25
CA THR A 94 -9.47 -4.79 3.49
C THR A 94 -8.96 -6.02 4.23
N ARG A 95 -9.68 -7.15 4.19
CA ARG A 95 -9.21 -8.44 4.73
C ARG A 95 -7.97 -8.95 4.02
N ARG A 96 -7.95 -8.92 2.68
CA ARG A 96 -6.75 -9.33 1.91
C ARG A 96 -5.54 -8.48 2.31
N ILE A 97 -5.70 -7.15 2.33
CA ILE A 97 -4.63 -6.23 2.73
C ILE A 97 -4.17 -6.52 4.16
N PHE A 98 -5.09 -6.76 5.09
CA PHE A 98 -4.74 -7.09 6.47
C PHE A 98 -3.94 -8.39 6.57
N ILE A 99 -4.34 -9.44 5.85
CA ILE A 99 -3.62 -10.72 5.84
C ILE A 99 -2.19 -10.54 5.31
N GLU A 100 -2.04 -9.84 4.18
CA GLU A 100 -0.72 -9.53 3.58
C GLU A 100 0.13 -8.70 4.55
N TRP A 101 -0.45 -7.66 5.12
CA TRP A 101 0.20 -6.80 6.12
C TRP A 101 0.63 -7.56 7.37
N LYS A 102 -0.20 -8.43 7.92
CA LYS A 102 0.19 -9.27 9.07
C LYS A 102 1.39 -10.13 8.73
N ALA A 103 1.39 -10.78 7.57
CA ALA A 103 2.48 -11.62 7.13
C ALA A 103 3.79 -10.83 6.98
N CYS A 104 3.74 -9.67 6.33
CA CYS A 104 4.89 -8.78 6.16
C CYS A 104 5.45 -8.24 7.49
N ASN A 105 4.60 -8.04 8.51
CA ASN A 105 5.00 -7.48 9.80
C ASN A 105 5.13 -8.52 10.91
N GLY A 106 5.03 -9.82 10.60
CA GLY A 106 5.15 -10.92 11.57
C GLY A 106 4.11 -10.86 12.69
N LYS A 107 2.89 -10.40 12.39
CA LYS A 107 1.82 -10.21 13.38
C LYS A 107 1.12 -11.53 13.69
N ILE A 108 1.02 -11.86 14.97
CA ILE A 108 0.33 -13.05 15.48
C ILE A 108 -0.58 -12.59 16.62
N TYR A 109 -1.85 -12.97 16.58
CA TYR A 109 -2.82 -12.59 17.60
C TYR A 109 -3.23 -13.80 18.44
N SER A 110 -3.45 -13.56 19.73
CA SER A 110 -3.71 -14.62 20.73
C SER A 110 -5.05 -15.35 20.56
N SER A 111 -6.00 -14.78 19.80
CA SER A 111 -7.32 -15.39 19.55
C SER A 111 -7.98 -14.76 18.33
N ILE A 112 -9.04 -15.40 17.80
CA ILE A 112 -9.88 -14.85 16.74
C ILE A 112 -10.48 -13.51 17.17
N ALA A 113 -11.06 -13.42 18.36
CA ALA A 113 -11.65 -12.17 18.86
C ALA A 113 -10.63 -11.02 18.95
N HIS A 114 -9.38 -11.34 19.32
CA HIS A 114 -8.31 -10.35 19.34
C HIS A 114 -7.88 -9.94 17.93
N GLU A 115 -7.78 -10.88 16.99
CA GLU A 115 -7.51 -10.57 15.58
C GLU A 115 -8.59 -9.68 14.98
N GLU A 116 -9.87 -9.98 15.23
CA GLU A 116 -11.01 -9.17 14.78
C GLU A 116 -10.96 -7.74 15.33
N HIS A 117 -10.61 -7.59 16.61
CA HIS A 117 -10.42 -6.25 17.21
C HIS A 117 -9.28 -5.47 16.54
N ARG A 118 -8.15 -6.13 16.26
CA ARG A 118 -6.99 -5.52 15.60
C ARG A 118 -7.27 -5.18 14.14
N TYR A 119 -8.06 -6.03 13.47
CA TYR A 119 -8.55 -5.78 12.14
C TYR A 119 -9.44 -4.52 12.08
N ALA A 120 -10.36 -4.34 13.02
CA ALA A 120 -11.18 -3.13 13.08
C ALA A 120 -10.33 -1.85 13.22
N ILE A 121 -9.32 -1.86 14.10
CA ILE A 121 -8.37 -0.75 14.25
C ILE A 121 -7.60 -0.52 12.93
N PHE A 122 -7.17 -1.60 12.29
CA PHE A 122 -6.48 -1.55 11.01
C PHE A 122 -7.34 -0.98 9.89
N GLN A 123 -8.62 -1.35 9.80
CA GLN A 123 -9.56 -0.77 8.85
C GLN A 123 -9.69 0.75 9.05
N ASP A 124 -9.81 1.20 10.31
CA ASP A 124 -9.86 2.63 10.63
C ASP A 124 -8.58 3.35 10.17
N ALA A 125 -7.41 2.74 10.42
CA ALA A 125 -6.13 3.28 9.96
C ALA A 125 -6.07 3.36 8.42
N LEU A 126 -6.52 2.33 7.70
CA LEU A 126 -6.60 2.37 6.24
C LEU A 126 -7.49 3.49 5.73
N ARG A 127 -8.70 3.65 6.28
CA ARG A 127 -9.63 4.72 5.87
C ARG A 127 -9.01 6.10 6.08
N ASN A 128 -8.29 6.29 7.19
CA ASN A 128 -7.58 7.55 7.44
C ASN A 128 -6.47 7.81 6.42
N ILE A 129 -5.71 6.77 6.05
CA ILE A 129 -4.64 6.86 5.04
C ILE A 129 -5.22 7.14 3.66
N ASP A 130 -6.31 6.48 3.27
CA ASP A 130 -6.97 6.70 1.98
C ASP A 130 -7.43 8.14 1.84
N ARG A 131 -8.11 8.67 2.87
CA ARG A 131 -8.55 10.07 2.91
C ARG A 131 -7.38 11.04 2.83
N HIS A 132 -6.28 10.78 3.55
CA HIS A 132 -5.08 11.60 3.46
C HIS A 132 -4.47 11.57 2.06
N ASN A 133 -4.38 10.39 1.44
CA ASN A 133 -3.80 10.24 0.11
C ASN A 133 -4.70 10.80 -0.99
N ALA A 134 -6.03 10.76 -0.81
CA ALA A 134 -6.98 11.50 -1.65
C ALA A 134 -6.72 13.01 -1.57
N GLY A 135 -6.48 13.55 -0.38
CA GLY A 135 -6.05 14.94 -0.20
C GLY A 135 -4.68 15.23 -0.83
N TYR A 136 -3.72 14.31 -0.76
CA TYR A 136 -2.42 14.44 -1.43
C TYR A 136 -2.57 14.52 -2.95
N ALA A 137 -3.37 13.63 -3.55
CA ALA A 137 -3.61 13.60 -5.00
C ALA A 137 -4.08 14.96 -5.55
N ILE A 138 -4.66 15.79 -4.69
CA ILE A 138 -5.28 17.07 -5.06
C ILE A 138 -4.50 18.27 -4.49
N GLY A 139 -3.40 18.01 -3.80
CA GLY A 139 -2.48 19.03 -3.29
C GLY A 139 -2.91 19.66 -1.97
N VAL A 140 -3.89 19.09 -1.27
CA VAL A 140 -4.24 19.49 0.12
C VAL A 140 -3.12 19.07 1.08
N HIS A 141 -2.53 17.90 0.85
CA HIS A 141 -1.37 17.42 1.60
C HIS A 141 -0.11 17.48 0.73
N SER A 142 1.02 17.74 1.38
CA SER A 142 2.35 17.76 0.75
C SER A 142 3.07 16.41 0.78
N SER A 143 2.51 15.43 1.49
CA SER A 143 3.06 14.09 1.64
C SER A 143 1.98 13.03 1.46
N THR A 144 2.41 11.79 1.25
CA THR A 144 1.56 10.59 1.32
C THR A 144 1.69 9.92 2.68
N GLN A 145 0.72 9.07 3.01
CA GLN A 145 0.78 8.12 4.10
C GLN A 145 0.68 6.70 3.56
N GLY A 146 1.19 5.74 4.33
CA GLY A 146 1.08 4.32 4.01
C GLY A 146 0.95 3.50 5.28
N ILE A 147 0.43 2.28 5.14
CA ILE A 147 0.39 1.35 6.26
C ILE A 147 1.81 1.03 6.73
N ASN A 148 1.95 0.83 8.04
CA ASN A 148 3.21 0.59 8.72
C ASN A 148 3.03 -0.44 9.84
N MET A 149 4.09 -0.76 10.57
CA MET A 149 4.06 -1.77 11.63
C MET A 149 3.11 -1.46 12.80
N PHE A 150 2.61 -0.23 12.91
CA PHE A 150 1.69 0.25 13.93
C PHE A 150 0.27 0.47 13.39
N SER A 151 -0.04 0.03 12.17
CA SER A 151 -1.37 0.24 11.57
C SER A 151 -2.50 -0.51 12.29
N ASP A 152 -2.20 -1.43 13.22
CA ASP A 152 -3.17 -2.08 14.11
C ASP A 152 -3.17 -1.50 15.55
N HIS A 153 -2.58 -0.31 15.74
CA HIS A 153 -2.58 0.40 17.02
C HIS A 153 -3.60 1.52 17.09
N THR A 154 -4.24 1.64 18.24
CA THR A 154 -4.97 2.87 18.57
C THR A 154 -4.00 4.03 18.76
N MET A 155 -4.50 5.27 18.71
CA MET A 155 -3.68 6.46 18.98
C MET A 155 -3.01 6.42 20.36
N GLU A 156 -3.71 5.90 21.37
CA GLU A 156 -3.19 5.73 22.73
C GLU A 156 -2.05 4.70 22.78
N GLU A 157 -2.23 3.56 22.11
CA GLU A 157 -1.20 2.51 21.99
C GLU A 157 0.02 3.04 21.25
N TYR A 158 -0.18 3.74 20.13
CA TYR A 158 0.90 4.38 19.38
C TYR A 158 1.65 5.40 20.24
N SER A 159 0.94 6.26 20.97
CA SER A 159 1.53 7.28 21.83
C SER A 159 2.37 6.66 22.95
N ALA A 160 1.86 5.61 23.60
CA ALA A 160 2.59 4.92 24.66
C ALA A 160 3.90 4.26 24.16
N VAL A 161 3.90 3.72 22.94
CA VAL A 161 5.07 3.03 22.35
C VAL A 161 6.07 4.01 21.74
N CYS A 162 5.58 5.02 21.01
CA CYS A 162 6.41 5.85 20.14
C CYS A 162 6.67 7.26 20.70
N CYS A 163 5.85 7.76 21.62
CA CYS A 163 5.86 9.16 22.08
C CYS A 163 6.24 9.30 23.58
N GLY A 164 6.95 8.33 24.15
CA GLY A 164 7.27 8.25 25.57
C GLY A 164 8.46 9.08 26.07
N TYR A 165 8.86 10.17 25.40
CA TYR A 165 9.97 11.01 25.86
C TYR A 165 9.63 11.69 27.20
N VAL A 166 10.52 11.55 28.18
CA VAL A 166 10.41 12.25 29.47
C VAL A 166 11.67 13.08 29.65
N PRO A 167 11.55 14.41 29.80
CA PRO A 167 12.68 15.27 30.09
C PRO A 167 13.43 14.82 31.34
N GLU A 168 14.75 15.01 31.35
CA GLU A 168 15.57 14.70 32.52
C GLU A 168 15.08 15.49 33.75
N GLY A 169 14.92 14.80 34.88
CA GLY A 169 14.40 15.39 36.12
C GLY A 169 12.87 15.44 36.23
N PHE A 170 12.12 15.03 35.20
CA PHE A 170 10.67 14.86 35.30
C PHE A 170 10.31 13.41 35.63
N GLN A 171 9.42 13.22 36.61
CA GLN A 171 8.84 11.91 36.93
C GLN A 171 7.41 11.85 36.41
N ARG A 172 7.06 10.71 35.79
CA ARG A 172 5.68 10.44 35.43
C ARG A 172 4.84 10.36 36.69
N SER A 173 3.61 10.84 36.61
CA SER A 173 2.66 10.66 37.69
C SER A 173 2.32 9.16 37.87
N PRO A 174 1.95 8.72 39.08
CA PRO A 174 1.49 7.34 39.28
C PRO A 174 0.28 6.97 38.40
N ALA A 175 -0.50 7.95 37.94
CA ALA A 175 -1.60 7.71 37.02
C ALA A 175 -1.10 7.38 35.60
N GLU A 176 -0.11 8.12 35.10
CA GLU A 176 0.52 7.83 33.80
C GLU A 176 1.26 6.49 33.81
N GLU A 177 1.91 6.13 34.92
CA GLU A 177 2.55 4.82 35.07
C GLU A 177 1.53 3.67 34.99
N ARG A 178 0.39 3.80 35.68
CA ARG A 178 -0.70 2.83 35.59
C ARG A 178 -1.26 2.72 34.18
N TRP A 179 -1.49 3.84 33.53
CA TRP A 179 -1.98 3.89 32.15
C TRP A 179 -0.98 3.22 31.18
N LEU A 180 0.32 3.52 31.29
CA LEU A 180 1.35 2.88 30.47
C LEU A 180 1.41 1.37 30.70
N ALA A 181 1.31 0.92 31.96
CA ALA A 181 1.31 -0.50 32.29
C ALA A 181 0.11 -1.23 31.66
N GLU A 182 -1.07 -0.60 31.68
CA GLU A 182 -2.28 -1.15 31.05
C GLU A 182 -2.12 -1.27 29.52
N ILE A 183 -1.61 -0.21 28.87
CA ILE A 183 -1.36 -0.22 27.41
C ILE A 183 -0.28 -1.25 27.05
N GLN A 184 0.79 -1.35 27.83
CA GLN A 184 1.84 -2.34 27.60
C GLN A 184 1.32 -3.76 27.74
N GLU A 185 0.43 -4.03 28.69
CA GLU A 185 -0.17 -5.36 28.83
C GLU A 185 -1.09 -5.71 27.65
N ARG A 186 -1.91 -4.75 27.20
CA ARG A 186 -2.72 -4.89 25.98
C ARG A 186 -1.86 -5.24 24.75
N LEU A 187 -0.71 -4.59 24.62
CA LEU A 187 0.23 -4.80 23.52
C LEU A 187 1.10 -6.06 23.69
N ARG A 188 1.38 -6.48 24.92
CA ARG A 188 2.12 -7.72 25.21
C ARG A 188 1.41 -8.92 24.61
N LEU A 189 0.08 -8.95 24.68
CA LEU A 189 -0.75 -9.98 24.07
C LEU A 189 -0.75 -9.95 22.52
N VAL A 190 -0.24 -8.87 21.92
CA VAL A 190 -0.09 -8.68 20.46
C VAL A 190 1.29 -9.11 19.96
N TYR A 191 2.33 -8.87 20.76
CA TYR A 191 3.73 -9.03 20.34
C TYR A 191 4.49 -10.14 21.04
N ALA A 192 3.80 -11.02 21.77
CA ALA A 192 4.40 -12.20 22.35
C ALA A 192 4.94 -13.11 21.22
N ARG A 193 6.24 -12.97 20.94
CA ARG A 193 6.99 -13.96 20.15
C ARG A 193 6.90 -15.28 20.89
N THR A 194 6.30 -16.27 20.25
CA THR A 194 6.43 -17.67 20.65
C THR A 194 7.83 -18.18 20.33
#